data_AF-A0A3E2WZY2-F1
#
_entry.id   AF-A0A3E2WZY2-F1
#
_cell.length_a   1.000
_cell.length_b   1.000
_cell.length_c   1.000
_cell.angle_alpha   90.00
_cell.angle_beta   90.00
_cell.angle_gamma   90.00
#
_symmetry.space_group_name_H-M   'P 1'
#
loop_
_entity.id
_entity.type
_entity.pdbx_description
1 polymer ?
#
loop_
_entity_poly.entity_id
_entity_poly.type
_entity_poly.pdbx_seq_one_letter_code
_entity_poly.pdbx_strand_id
1 'polypeptide(L)'
;MKKKLCIIFIALVLILTTINMLPDYQIANESNITTDQSREVRLSVVIYKFWTIKNTTELIVREHTKINGTPNSIILDIYGSHYCLNQGFEPYKTITMNFY
;
A
#
# COMPACT_ATOMS: atom_id res chain seq x y z
N MET A 1 -40.56 7.15 -9.18
CA MET A 1 -39.42 7.70 -8.41
C MET A 1 -38.86 6.68 -7.41
N LYS A 2 -39.71 6.00 -6.60
CA LYS A 2 -39.28 4.98 -5.61
C LYS A 2 -38.40 3.85 -6.18
N LYS A 3 -38.78 3.24 -7.33
CA LYS A 3 -37.99 2.17 -7.97
C LYS A 3 -36.59 2.62 -8.41
N LYS A 4 -36.45 3.85 -8.94
CA LYS A 4 -35.14 4.41 -9.34
C LYS A 4 -34.25 4.66 -8.13
N LEU A 5 -34.82 5.16 -7.03
CA LEU A 5 -34.10 5.35 -5.76
C LEU A 5 -33.63 4.01 -5.17
N CYS A 6 -34.47 2.98 -5.21
CA CYS A 6 -34.07 1.63 -4.78
C CYS A 6 -32.89 1.09 -5.61
N ILE A 7 -32.88 1.29 -6.93
CA ILE A 7 -31.78 0.85 -7.79
C ILE A 7 -30.48 1.59 -7.44
N ILE A 8 -30.55 2.91 -7.22
CA ILE A 8 -29.38 3.70 -6.81
C ILE A 8 -28.86 3.20 -5.46
N PHE A 9 -29.75 2.92 -4.51
CA PHE A 9 -29.37 2.42 -3.20
C PHE A 9 -28.70 1.02 -3.29
N ILE A 10 -29.26 0.11 -4.09
CA ILE A 10 -28.66 -1.21 -4.34
C ILE A 10 -27.28 -1.06 -4.98
N ALA A 11 -27.13 -0.20 -5.98
CA ALA A 11 -25.84 0.08 -6.60
C ALA A 11 -24.81 0.62 -5.60
N LEU A 12 -25.23 1.55 -4.72
CA LEU A 12 -24.37 2.09 -3.67
C LEU A 12 -23.91 1.01 -2.67
N VAL A 13 -24.82 0.13 -2.24
CA VAL A 13 -24.48 -0.99 -1.37
C VAL A 13 -23.49 -1.93 -2.05
N LEU A 14 -23.71 -2.27 -3.32
CA LEU A 14 -22.79 -3.11 -4.08
C LEU A 14 -21.39 -2.48 -4.16
N ILE A 15 -21.29 -1.19 -4.47
CA ILE A 15 -20.00 -0.47 -4.50
C ILE A 15 -19.32 -0.48 -3.12
N LEU A 16 -20.08 -0.27 -2.04
CA LEU A 16 -19.51 -0.30 -0.70
C LEU A 16 -19.00 -1.69 -0.32
N THR A 17 -19.73 -2.75 -0.70
CA THR A 17 -19.29 -4.13 -0.45
C THR A 17 -18.01 -4.48 -1.21
N THR A 18 -17.87 -4.05 -2.47
CA THR A 18 -16.64 -4.33 -3.24
C THR A 18 -15.43 -3.60 -2.66
N ILE A 19 -15.58 -2.35 -2.21
CA ILE A 19 -14.50 -1.61 -1.52
C ILE A 19 -14.05 -2.32 -0.23
N ASN A 20 -14.98 -2.92 0.52
CA ASN A 20 -14.64 -3.64 1.75
C ASN A 20 -13.99 -5.02 1.50
N MET A 21 -14.20 -5.61 0.33
CA MET A 21 -13.56 -6.89 -0.07
C MET A 21 -12.09 -6.72 -0.47
N LEU A 22 -11.66 -5.51 -0.81
CA LEU A 22 -10.26 -5.24 -1.11
C LEU A 22 -9.41 -5.31 0.17
N PRO A 23 -8.20 -5.89 0.10
CA PRO A 23 -7.27 -5.86 1.21
C PRO A 23 -6.87 -4.41 1.52
N ASP A 24 -6.36 -4.16 2.72
CA ASP A 24 -5.90 -2.82 3.09
C ASP A 24 -4.70 -2.40 2.23
N TYR A 25 -3.81 -3.35 1.94
CA TYR A 25 -2.65 -3.18 1.07
C TYR A 25 -2.20 -4.50 0.45
N GLN A 26 -1.32 -4.39 -0.54
CA GLN A 26 -0.55 -5.49 -1.10
C GLN A 26 0.88 -5.02 -1.39
N ILE A 27 1.89 -5.78 -0.97
CA ILE A 27 3.27 -5.56 -1.39
C ILE A 27 3.40 -6.15 -2.80
N ALA A 28 3.75 -5.32 -3.77
CA ALA A 28 3.85 -5.73 -5.16
C ALA A 28 5.27 -6.18 -5.51
N ASN A 29 6.27 -5.37 -5.14
CA ASN A 29 7.67 -5.65 -5.38
C ASN A 29 8.51 -5.28 -4.15
N GLU A 30 9.61 -5.99 -3.98
CA GLU A 30 10.66 -5.68 -3.01
C GLU A 30 12.00 -5.66 -3.74
N SER A 31 12.74 -4.57 -3.56
CA SER A 31 14.10 -4.41 -4.08
C SER A 31 15.02 -4.08 -2.91
N ASN A 32 16.01 -4.93 -2.70
CA ASN A 32 16.98 -4.81 -1.63
C ASN A 32 18.32 -4.36 -2.20
N ILE A 33 18.86 -3.27 -1.68
CA ILE A 33 20.19 -2.77 -2.02
C ILE A 33 21.06 -3.00 -0.78
N THR A 34 22.00 -3.93 -0.90
CA THR A 34 22.95 -4.26 0.16
C THR A 34 24.35 -3.92 -0.29
N THR A 35 25.03 -3.12 0.51
CA THR A 35 26.47 -2.82 0.42
C THR A 35 27.13 -3.36 1.68
N ASP A 36 28.45 -3.54 1.68
CA ASP A 36 29.23 -4.04 2.84
C ASP A 36 28.95 -3.30 4.17
N GLN A 37 28.44 -2.06 4.11
CA GLN A 37 28.19 -1.20 5.27
C GLN A 37 26.73 -0.77 5.44
N SER A 38 25.84 -1.02 4.47
CA SER A 38 24.46 -0.54 4.52
C SER A 38 23.48 -1.48 3.83
N ARG A 39 22.32 -1.67 4.46
CA ARG A 39 21.18 -2.40 3.91
C ARG A 39 20.01 -1.44 3.77
N GLU A 40 19.66 -1.12 2.52
CA GLU A 40 18.49 -0.34 2.16
C GLU A 40 17.45 -1.26 1.51
N VAL A 41 16.20 -1.14 1.94
CA VAL A 41 15.07 -1.92 1.43
C VAL A 41 14.10 -0.94 0.78
N ARG A 42 13.72 -1.19 -0.46
CA ARG A 42 12.65 -0.46 -1.14
C ARG A 42 11.47 -1.39 -1.42
N LEU A 43 10.29 -1.00 -0.96
CA LEU A 43 9.04 -1.72 -1.09
C LEU A 43 8.08 -0.93 -1.97
N SER A 44 7.61 -1.52 -3.07
CA SER A 44 6.48 -0.97 -3.84
C SER A 44 5.19 -1.57 -3.31
N VAL A 45 4.33 -0.72 -2.74
CA VAL A 45 3.12 -1.14 -2.03
C VAL A 45 1.89 -0.51 -2.68
N VAL A 46 0.88 -1.32 -2.98
CA VAL A 46 -0.44 -0.84 -3.38
C VAL A 46 -1.31 -0.72 -2.14
N ILE A 47 -1.79 0.48 -1.80
CA ILE A 47 -2.72 0.70 -0.68
C ILE A 47 -4.09 1.07 -1.24
N TYR A 48 -5.09 0.23 -0.99
CA TYR A 48 -6.45 0.42 -1.52
C TYR A 48 -7.29 1.37 -0.66
N LYS A 49 -7.05 1.36 0.66
CA LYS A 49 -7.78 2.19 1.62
C LYS A 49 -6.93 3.40 2.02
N PHE A 50 -7.08 4.49 1.28
CA PHE A 50 -6.25 5.70 1.47
C PHE A 50 -6.39 6.32 2.87
N TRP A 51 -7.53 6.12 3.55
CA TRP A 51 -7.75 6.62 4.91
C TRP A 51 -6.94 5.88 5.99
N THR A 52 -6.35 4.71 5.69
CA THR A 52 -5.52 3.96 6.64
C THR A 52 -4.01 4.03 6.36
N ILE A 53 -3.57 4.85 5.39
CA ILE A 53 -2.17 4.87 4.91
C ILE A 53 -1.14 4.90 6.05
N LYS A 54 -1.32 5.76 7.06
CA LYS A 54 -0.36 5.89 8.17
C LYS A 54 -0.21 4.57 8.94
N ASN A 55 -1.34 4.01 9.42
CA ASN A 55 -1.34 2.76 10.18
C ASN A 55 -0.85 1.59 9.34
N THR A 56 -1.26 1.53 8.07
CA THR A 56 -0.84 0.49 7.12
C THR A 56 0.66 0.54 6.86
N THR A 57 1.25 1.73 6.67
CA THR A 57 2.69 1.90 6.48
C THR A 57 3.48 1.43 7.71
N GLU A 58 3.05 1.82 8.92
CA GLU A 58 3.68 1.40 10.17
C GLU A 58 3.61 -0.13 10.37
N LEU A 59 2.47 -0.74 10.03
CA LEU A 59 2.29 -2.19 10.08
C LEU A 59 3.23 -2.91 9.12
N ILE A 60 3.32 -2.45 7.86
CA ILE A 60 4.20 -3.05 6.85
C ILE A 60 5.65 -3.02 7.32
N VAL A 61 6.11 -1.86 7.80
CA VAL A 61 7.48 -1.69 8.30
C VAL A 61 7.75 -2.60 9.49
N ARG A 62 6.80 -2.72 10.42
CA ARG A 62 6.93 -3.60 11.59
C ARG A 62 7.03 -5.06 11.19
N GLU A 63 6.14 -5.54 10.32
CA GLU A 63 6.13 -6.95 9.90
C GLU A 63 7.36 -7.29 9.05
N HIS A 64 7.77 -6.40 8.14
CA HIS A 64 8.99 -6.57 7.35
C HIS A 64 10.23 -6.65 8.27
N THR A 65 10.36 -5.72 9.21
CA THR A 65 11.45 -5.71 10.21
C THR A 65 11.45 -6.96 11.08
N LYS A 66 10.27 -7.47 11.46
CA LYS A 66 10.13 -8.67 12.28
C LYS A 66 10.61 -9.94 11.56
N ILE A 67 10.34 -10.05 10.25
CA ILE A 67 10.69 -11.22 9.46
C ILE A 67 12.14 -11.16 8.96
N ASN A 68 12.57 -9.98 8.47
CA ASN A 68 13.84 -9.81 7.76
C ASN A 68 14.93 -9.11 8.60
N GLY A 69 14.63 -8.75 9.85
CA GLY A 69 15.46 -7.91 10.71
C GLY A 69 15.45 -6.44 10.30
N THR A 70 15.94 -5.55 11.16
CA THR A 70 15.95 -4.10 10.92
C THR A 70 17.03 -3.70 9.90
N PRO A 71 16.68 -3.09 8.75
CA PRO A 71 17.66 -2.52 7.81
C PRO A 71 18.11 -1.11 8.27
N ASN A 72 19.04 -0.48 7.55
CA ASN A 72 19.43 0.91 7.80
C ASN A 72 18.31 1.87 7.42
N SER A 73 17.68 1.62 6.28
CA SER A 73 16.57 2.41 5.77
C SER A 73 15.53 1.52 5.08
N ILE A 74 14.25 1.89 5.20
CA ILE A 74 13.15 1.35 4.41
C ILE A 74 12.50 2.49 3.64
N ILE A 75 12.41 2.35 2.33
CA ILE A 75 11.67 3.23 1.43
C ILE A 75 10.38 2.52 1.01
N LEU A 76 9.23 3.10 1.34
CA LEU A 76 7.92 2.65 0.85
C LEU A 76 7.45 3.57 -0.26
N ASP A 77 7.37 3.02 -1.47
CA ASP A 77 6.72 3.65 -2.61
C ASP A 77 5.26 3.20 -2.68
N ILE A 78 4.35 4.12 -2.37
CA ILE A 78 2.92 3.85 -2.22
C ILE A 78 2.17 4.18 -3.51
N TYR A 79 1.45 3.20 -4.02
CA TYR A 79 0.62 3.28 -5.22
C TYR A 79 -0.86 3.10 -4.87
N GLY A 80 -1.74 3.80 -5.60
CA GLY A 80 -3.19 3.65 -5.45
C GLY A 80 -3.77 2.44 -6.20
N SER A 81 -3.02 1.85 -7.13
CA SER A 81 -3.44 0.67 -7.88
C SER A 81 -2.26 -0.06 -8.52
N HIS A 82 -2.44 -1.35 -8.83
CA HIS A 82 -1.50 -2.12 -9.67
C HIS A 82 -1.37 -1.54 -11.07
N TYR A 83 -2.43 -0.92 -11.59
CA TYR A 83 -2.38 -0.28 -12.90
C TYR A 83 -1.34 0.86 -12.92
N CYS A 84 -1.36 1.72 -11.90
CA CYS A 84 -0.38 2.79 -11.77
C CYS A 84 1.06 2.26 -11.70
N LEU A 85 1.27 1.24 -10.87
CA LEU A 85 2.57 0.60 -10.74
C LEU A 85 3.06 -0.01 -12.07
N ASN A 86 2.22 -0.80 -12.73
CA ASN A 86 2.59 -1.53 -13.95
C ASN A 86 2.84 -0.63 -15.15
N GLN A 87 2.18 0.53 -15.20
CA GLN A 87 2.40 1.53 -16.25
C GLN A 87 3.58 2.45 -15.97
N GLY A 88 4.30 2.25 -14.86
CA GLY A 88 5.47 3.05 -14.51
C GLY A 88 5.14 4.48 -14.08
N PHE A 89 3.92 4.74 -13.58
CA PHE A 89 3.63 6.01 -12.95
C PHE A 89 4.47 6.20 -11.69
N GLU A 90 4.66 7.44 -11.29
CA GLU A 90 5.30 7.75 -10.01
C GLU A 90 4.41 7.29 -8.83
N PRO A 91 5.02 6.89 -7.71
CA PRO A 91 4.26 6.59 -6.50
C PRO A 91 3.49 7.84 -6.05
N TYR A 92 2.26 7.62 -5.59
CA TYR A 92 1.44 8.68 -5.01
C TYR A 92 2.12 9.30 -3.79
N LYS A 93 2.84 8.48 -3.01
CA LYS A 93 3.61 8.93 -1.85
C LYS A 93 4.80 8.02 -1.63
N THR A 94 5.97 8.61 -1.40
CA THR A 94 7.14 7.88 -0.93
C THR A 94 7.39 8.22 0.53
N ILE A 95 7.60 7.20 1.36
CA ILE A 95 7.93 7.35 2.78
C ILE A 95 9.26 6.67 3.04
N THR A 96 10.24 7.43 3.51
CA THR A 96 11.54 6.90 3.92
C THR A 96 11.61 6.86 5.44
N MET A 97 11.95 5.70 5.98
CA MET A 97 12.22 5.50 7.40
C MET A 97 13.66 5.06 7.58
N ASN A 98 14.43 5.85 8.32
CA ASN A 98 15.81 5.53 8.67
C ASN A 98 15.86 5.03 10.12
N PHE A 99 16.62 3.97 10.35
CA PHE A 99 16.80 3.34 11.65
C PHE A 99 18.19 3.59 12.25
N TYR A 100 19.19 3.89 11.40
CA TYR A 100 20.59 4.10 11.77
C TYR A 100 21.21 5.21 10.93
#